data_AF-A0AAW1N9B5-F1
#
_entry.id   AF-A0AAW1N9B5-F1
#
_cell.length_a   1.000
_cell.length_b   1.000
_cell.length_c   1.000
_cell.angle_alpha   90.00
_cell.angle_beta   90.00
_cell.angle_gamma   90.00
#
_symmetry.space_group_name_H-M   'P 1'
#
loop_
_entity.id
_entity.type
_entity.pdbx_description
1 polymer ?
#
loop_
_entity_poly.entity_id
_entity_poly.type
_entity_poly.pdbx_seq_one_letter_code
_entity_poly.pdbx_strand_id
1 'polypeptide(L)'
;MSNIAKLEFVALDITGKNYLSWVLDAEIHLDAKGLSETIKEGNKTASQDKAKAMIFLRYHLHDGLKNEYFNLKERYDQQKTVILPNARYDWMHLRLQDFKSVSEYNSAMFRITSQLKLCGEKITDMDMLEKTYSTFHANNVVLQTQYREKGFTKYSELISCLFVAEQNNELLMKNHESRPTGSTPLPEANVTSYNEKGHYRDHASSSGRGRGLGQWRGRGRGRGLGGHSRGRGGYFKKTHSHLLWNRKDDKGEKDKSENVTNKCYRCGAKGNWSRVCRTPKHLVDLYLQSVKQKRKNVETNMVIEDGEGDFDSGDATHLEVADFFPTP
;
A
#
# COMPACT_ATOMS: atom_id res chain seq x y z
N MET A 1 13.74 47.79 56.58
CA MET A 1 13.22 46.71 57.44
C MET A 1 12.36 45.82 56.58
N SER A 2 12.89 44.68 56.17
CA SER A 2 12.16 43.70 55.35
C SER A 2 11.18 42.95 56.25
N ASN A 3 9.87 43.16 56.03
CA ASN A 3 8.84 42.26 56.50
C ASN A 3 9.01 40.93 55.75
N ILE A 4 9.96 40.09 56.19
CA ILE A 4 10.03 38.70 55.74
C ILE A 4 8.86 38.02 56.42
N ALA A 5 7.71 37.98 55.75
CA ALA A 5 6.58 37.20 56.23
C ALA A 5 7.08 35.77 56.46
N LYS A 6 6.86 35.27 57.67
CA LYS A 6 7.36 33.96 58.09
C LYS A 6 6.74 32.91 57.17
N LEU A 7 7.58 32.11 56.49
CA LEU A 7 7.10 31.00 55.68
C LEU A 7 6.30 30.04 56.56
N GLU A 8 5.23 29.47 56.01
CA GLU A 8 4.39 28.50 56.74
C GLU A 8 5.17 27.20 56.98
N PHE A 9 6.06 26.83 56.06
CA PHE A 9 7.01 25.72 56.18
C PHE A 9 8.30 26.01 55.39
N VAL A 10 9.28 25.11 55.47
CA VAL A 10 10.61 25.32 54.86
C VAL A 10 10.47 25.40 53.33
N ALA A 11 11.07 26.42 52.69
CA ALA A 11 11.06 26.53 51.24
C ALA A 11 11.86 25.41 50.56
N LEU A 12 11.51 25.08 49.31
CA LEU A 12 12.23 24.10 48.51
C LEU A 12 13.65 24.61 48.27
N ASP A 13 14.64 23.87 48.74
CA ASP A 13 16.05 24.19 48.57
C ASP A 13 16.44 24.16 47.08
N ILE A 14 17.39 25.01 46.69
CA ILE A 14 17.89 25.08 45.31
C ILE A 14 18.48 23.74 44.84
N THR A 15 19.00 22.94 45.78
CA THR A 15 19.53 21.60 45.46
C THR A 15 18.46 20.51 45.36
N GLY A 16 17.22 20.80 45.74
CA GLY A 16 16.10 19.84 45.75
C GLY A 16 16.18 18.75 46.82
N LYS A 17 17.18 18.77 47.72
CA LYS A 17 17.38 17.72 48.73
C LYS A 17 16.20 17.55 49.70
N ASN A 18 15.45 18.62 49.95
CA ASN A 18 14.26 18.61 50.80
C ASN A 18 12.95 18.49 49.99
N TYR A 19 13.00 18.03 48.74
CA TYR A 19 11.82 17.94 47.87
C TYR A 19 10.69 17.10 48.48
N LEU A 20 10.99 15.91 49.01
CA LEU A 20 9.96 15.04 49.56
C LEU A 20 9.25 15.65 50.78
N SER A 21 10.02 16.23 51.71
CA SER A 21 9.44 16.96 52.86
C SER A 21 8.65 18.18 52.40
N TRP A 22 9.16 18.91 51.41
CA TRP A 22 8.50 20.10 50.88
C TRP A 22 7.16 19.78 50.21
N VAL A 23 7.09 18.69 49.43
CA VAL A 23 5.85 18.23 48.79
C VAL A 23 4.80 17.88 49.84
N LEU A 24 5.18 17.09 50.85
CA LEU A 24 4.27 16.71 51.93
C LEU A 24 3.71 17.93 52.67
N ASP A 25 4.58 18.87 53.05
CA ASP A 25 4.15 20.10 53.72
C ASP A 25 3.25 20.94 52.78
N ALA A 26 3.62 21.09 51.51
CA ALA A 26 2.82 21.83 50.52
C ALA A 26 1.43 21.22 50.33
N GLU A 27 1.32 19.90 50.21
CA GLU A 27 0.06 19.16 50.08
C GLU A 27 -0.84 19.37 51.30
N ILE A 28 -0.32 19.19 52.52
CA ILE A 28 -1.08 19.37 53.77
C ILE A 28 -1.63 20.81 53.87
N HIS A 29 -0.81 21.81 53.53
CA HIS A 29 -1.25 23.20 53.57
C HIS A 29 -2.27 23.54 52.48
N LEU A 30 -2.17 22.91 51.30
CA LEU A 30 -3.13 23.10 50.21
C LEU A 30 -4.46 22.39 50.52
N ASP A 31 -4.43 21.20 51.14
CA ASP A 31 -5.59 20.51 51.70
C ASP A 31 -6.29 21.37 52.74
N ALA A 32 -5.55 21.90 53.72
CA ALA A 32 -6.10 22.77 54.77
C ALA A 32 -6.75 24.05 54.21
N LYS A 33 -6.29 24.52 53.05
CA LYS A 33 -6.84 25.69 52.34
C LYS A 33 -7.95 25.34 51.35
N GLY A 34 -8.32 24.07 51.21
CA GLY A 34 -9.31 23.60 50.24
C GLY A 34 -8.86 23.73 48.78
N LEU A 35 -7.55 23.79 48.54
CA LEU A 35 -6.93 23.98 47.21
C LEU A 35 -6.32 22.69 46.64
N SER A 36 -6.48 21.55 47.31
CA SER A 36 -5.89 20.26 46.93
C SER A 36 -6.24 19.81 45.51
N GLU A 37 -7.51 19.94 45.13
CA GLU A 37 -8.01 19.60 43.80
C GLU A 37 -7.42 20.48 42.68
N THR A 38 -6.78 21.62 43.02
CA THR A 38 -6.18 22.54 42.04
C THR A 38 -4.83 22.07 41.49
N ILE A 39 -4.19 21.10 42.13
CA ILE A 39 -2.84 20.61 41.76
C ILE A 39 -2.93 19.35 40.88
N LYS A 40 -4.09 18.67 40.89
CA LYS A 40 -4.33 17.47 40.08
C LYS A 40 -4.37 17.80 38.59
N GLU A 41 -3.83 16.89 37.77
CA GLU A 41 -3.89 17.00 36.32
C GLU A 41 -5.34 16.94 35.81
N GLY A 42 -5.67 17.76 34.80
CA GLY A 42 -7.02 17.80 34.23
C GLY A 42 -8.11 18.46 35.10
N ASN A 43 -7.72 19.20 36.15
CA ASN A 43 -8.69 19.83 37.04
C ASN A 43 -9.58 20.90 36.36
N LYS A 44 -10.82 21.02 36.86
CA LYS A 44 -11.82 22.00 36.40
C LYS A 44 -12.03 23.14 37.40
N THR A 45 -11.06 23.37 38.28
CA THR A 45 -11.17 24.38 39.36
C THR A 45 -11.15 25.81 38.80
N ALA A 46 -11.68 26.75 39.58
CA ALA A 46 -11.72 28.16 39.20
C ALA A 46 -10.31 28.73 39.00
N SER A 47 -10.14 29.62 38.04
CA SER A 47 -8.86 30.30 37.76
C SER A 47 -8.31 31.04 38.98
N GLN A 48 -9.18 31.57 39.83
CA GLN A 48 -8.83 32.24 41.08
C GLN A 48 -8.17 31.27 42.07
N ASP A 49 -8.67 30.05 42.22
CA ASP A 49 -8.12 29.08 43.17
C ASP A 49 -6.80 28.51 42.66
N LYS A 50 -6.65 28.34 41.34
CA LYS A 50 -5.35 28.04 40.71
C LYS A 50 -4.33 29.14 40.99
N ALA A 51 -4.74 30.41 40.91
CA ALA A 51 -3.86 31.54 41.20
C ALA A 51 -3.44 31.56 42.69
N LYS A 52 -4.38 31.32 43.63
CA LYS A 52 -4.07 31.21 45.06
C LYS A 52 -3.06 30.09 45.34
N ALA A 53 -3.27 28.91 44.76
CA ALA A 53 -2.36 27.77 44.89
C ALA A 53 -0.98 28.07 44.30
N MET A 54 -0.91 28.68 43.11
CA MET A 54 0.37 29.09 42.52
C MET A 54 1.12 30.13 43.35
N ILE A 55 0.42 31.15 43.88
CA ILE A 55 1.04 32.16 44.75
C ILE A 55 1.61 31.48 45.99
N PHE A 56 0.85 30.56 46.59
CA PHE A 56 1.27 29.80 47.76
C PHE A 56 2.53 28.96 47.48
N LEU A 57 2.51 28.17 46.41
CA LEU A 57 3.65 27.34 46.02
C LEU A 57 4.88 28.19 45.69
N ARG A 58 4.71 29.26 44.89
CA ARG A 58 5.80 30.19 44.58
C ARG A 58 6.39 30.79 45.85
N TYR A 59 5.57 31.18 46.83
CA TYR A 59 6.06 31.77 48.08
C TYR A 59 7.04 30.83 48.81
N HIS A 60 6.83 29.51 48.70
CA HIS A 60 7.65 28.47 49.32
C HIS A 60 8.72 27.89 48.39
N LEU A 61 9.07 28.56 47.30
CA LEU A 61 10.24 28.21 46.47
C LEU A 61 11.43 29.11 46.81
N HIS A 62 12.64 28.54 46.78
CA HIS A 62 13.87 29.32 46.83
C HIS A 62 13.96 30.29 45.65
N ASP A 63 14.46 31.50 45.89
CA ASP A 63 14.50 32.58 44.89
C ASP A 63 15.34 32.21 43.66
N GLY A 64 16.40 31.43 43.83
CA GLY A 64 17.16 30.86 42.71
C GLY A 64 16.29 30.05 41.75
N LEU A 65 15.40 29.19 42.27
CA LEU A 65 14.49 28.38 41.47
C LEU A 65 13.42 29.24 40.77
N LYS A 66 12.92 30.29 41.45
CA LYS A 66 11.99 31.25 40.85
C LYS A 66 12.63 31.96 39.65
N ASN A 67 13.87 32.40 39.82
CA ASN A 67 14.63 33.11 38.79
C ASN A 67 14.98 32.19 37.61
N GLU A 68 15.41 30.95 37.89
CA GLU A 68 15.66 29.95 36.85
C GLU A 68 14.41 29.64 36.04
N TYR A 69 13.27 29.40 36.71
CA TYR A 69 12.00 29.18 36.04
C TYR A 69 11.59 30.38 35.19
N PHE A 70 11.74 31.61 35.70
CA PHE A 70 11.42 32.82 34.96
C PHE A 70 12.30 32.94 33.69
N ASN A 71 13.61 32.76 33.83
CA ASN A 71 14.55 32.81 32.71
C ASN A 71 14.29 31.71 31.67
N LEU A 72 13.94 30.50 32.12
CA LEU A 72 13.56 29.40 31.21
C LEU A 72 12.27 29.72 30.48
N LYS A 73 11.27 30.22 31.19
CA LYS A 73 9.99 30.62 30.60
C LYS A 73 10.18 31.72 29.57
N GLU A 74 10.96 32.74 29.89
CA GLU A 74 11.24 33.85 28.98
C GLU A 74 11.96 33.36 27.72
N ARG A 75 13.02 32.55 27.85
CA ARG A 75 13.72 31.97 26.69
C ARG A 75 12.81 31.08 25.85
N TYR A 76 11.95 30.29 26.49
CA TYR A 76 10.99 29.44 25.79
C TYR A 76 9.94 30.26 25.04
N ASP A 77 9.40 31.31 25.66
CA ASP A 77 8.44 32.21 25.02
C ASP A 77 9.10 32.99 23.88
N GLN A 78 10.34 33.43 24.03
CA GLN A 78 11.16 33.97 22.93
C GLN A 78 11.34 32.95 21.80
N GLN A 79 11.65 31.69 22.13
CA GLN A 79 11.84 30.64 21.13
C GLN A 79 10.56 30.35 20.33
N LYS A 80 9.38 30.39 20.97
CA LYS A 80 8.09 30.28 20.28
C LYS A 80 7.89 31.35 19.22
N THR A 81 8.40 32.57 19.44
CA THR A 81 8.25 33.66 18.45
C THR A 81 8.94 33.34 17.12
N VAL A 82 9.97 32.50 17.14
CA VAL A 82 10.69 32.04 15.94
C VAL A 82 10.10 30.74 15.41
N ILE A 83 9.75 29.79 16.29
CA ILE A 83 9.21 28.48 15.89
C ILE A 83 7.83 28.64 15.24
N LEU A 84 6.93 29.44 15.82
CA LEU A 84 5.56 29.58 15.36
C LEU A 84 5.44 30.03 13.88
N PRO A 85 6.07 31.13 13.43
CA PRO A 85 5.95 31.54 12.03
C PRO A 85 6.55 30.52 11.07
N ASN A 86 7.65 29.86 11.44
CA ASN A 86 8.26 28.82 10.62
C ASN A 86 7.35 27.59 10.50
N ALA A 87 6.80 27.12 11.63
CA ALA A 87 5.90 25.97 11.63
C ALA A 87 4.59 26.27 10.86
N ARG A 88 4.08 27.50 10.91
CA ARG A 88 2.93 27.93 10.08
C ARG A 88 3.29 27.95 8.60
N TYR A 89 4.48 28.44 8.26
CA TYR A 89 4.97 28.44 6.89
C TYR A 89 5.09 27.00 6.37
N ASP A 90 5.76 26.12 7.13
CA ASP A 90 5.92 24.71 6.79
C ASP A 90 4.56 24.02 6.67
N TRP A 91 3.61 24.29 7.57
CA TRP A 91 2.24 23.79 7.46
C TRP A 91 1.59 24.25 6.17
N MET A 92 1.63 25.55 5.85
CA MET A 92 0.99 26.09 4.65
C MET A 92 1.52 25.44 3.37
N HIS A 93 2.84 25.24 3.28
CA HIS A 93 3.52 24.72 2.10
C HIS A 93 3.73 23.20 2.11
N LEU A 94 3.26 22.49 3.14
CA LEU A 94 3.32 21.04 3.17
C LEU A 94 2.56 20.46 1.98
N ARG A 95 3.19 19.60 1.18
CA ARG A 95 2.55 18.86 0.09
C ARG A 95 3.02 17.40 0.06
N LEU A 96 2.09 16.46 -0.15
CA LEU A 96 2.39 15.02 -0.20
C LEU A 96 3.43 14.69 -1.30
N GLN A 97 3.34 15.36 -2.45
CA GLN A 97 4.22 15.16 -3.60
C GLN A 97 5.69 15.54 -3.37
N ASP A 98 5.98 16.38 -2.36
CA ASP A 98 7.34 16.85 -2.09
C ASP A 98 8.17 15.76 -1.35
N PHE A 99 7.53 14.64 -0.99
CA PHE A 99 8.14 13.50 -0.29
C PHE A 99 8.22 12.27 -1.18
N LYS A 100 9.23 11.43 -0.94
CA LYS A 100 9.42 10.19 -1.71
C LYS A 100 8.52 9.06 -1.24
N SER A 101 8.05 9.12 0.00
CA SER A 101 7.17 8.11 0.57
C SER A 101 6.13 8.70 1.52
N VAL A 102 5.05 7.95 1.73
CA VAL A 102 4.01 8.27 2.72
C VAL A 102 4.61 8.36 4.13
N SER A 103 5.64 7.57 4.43
CA SER A 103 6.36 7.61 5.73
C SER A 103 7.06 8.95 5.98
N GLU A 104 7.78 9.46 4.98
CA GLU A 104 8.49 10.74 5.08
C GLU A 104 7.50 11.90 5.26
N TYR A 105 6.42 11.90 4.47
CA TYR A 105 5.34 12.86 4.63
C TYR A 105 4.73 12.80 6.04
N ASN A 106 4.42 11.60 6.52
CA ASN A 106 3.83 11.40 7.84
C ASN A 106 4.73 11.94 8.96
N SER A 107 6.03 11.70 8.86
CA SER A 107 7.03 12.24 9.79
C SER A 107 7.03 13.77 9.78
N ALA A 108 7.02 14.39 8.59
CA ALA A 108 6.97 15.85 8.47
C ALA A 108 5.68 16.44 9.05
N MET A 109 4.53 15.80 8.78
CA MET A 109 3.23 16.16 9.33
C MET A 109 3.26 16.16 10.87
N PHE A 110 3.74 15.09 11.50
CA PHE A 110 3.85 15.03 12.96
C PHE A 110 4.85 16.04 13.53
N ARG A 111 5.98 16.26 12.84
CA ARG A 111 6.96 17.27 13.25
C ARG A 111 6.33 18.67 13.27
N ILE A 112 5.68 19.08 12.18
CA ILE A 112 5.06 20.41 12.08
C ILE A 112 3.93 20.55 13.10
N THR A 113 3.04 19.57 13.21
CA THR A 113 1.92 19.63 14.16
C THR A 113 2.39 19.66 15.61
N SER A 114 3.47 18.97 15.95
CA SER A 114 4.07 19.03 17.30
C SER A 114 4.63 20.43 17.61
N GLN A 115 5.26 21.09 16.64
CA GLN A 115 5.77 22.46 16.81
C GLN A 115 4.65 23.48 16.98
N LEU A 116 3.56 23.34 16.21
CA LEU A 116 2.39 24.20 16.34
C LEU A 116 1.69 24.00 17.69
N LYS A 117 1.53 22.75 18.14
CA LYS A 117 1.02 22.42 19.49
C LYS A 117 1.91 22.98 20.61
N LEU A 118 3.23 22.88 20.48
CA LEU A 118 4.20 23.49 21.42
C LEU A 118 4.02 25.01 21.55
N CYS A 119 3.67 25.67 20.43
CA CYS A 119 3.42 27.10 20.39
C CYS A 119 2.00 27.50 20.84
N GLY A 120 1.16 26.53 21.21
CA GLY A 120 -0.19 26.77 21.73
C GLY A 120 -1.31 26.72 20.69
N GLU A 121 -1.01 26.35 19.44
CA GLU A 121 -2.06 26.11 18.45
C GLU A 121 -2.73 24.76 18.66
N LYS A 122 -4.06 24.76 18.52
CA LYS A 122 -4.85 23.53 18.61
C LYS A 122 -4.96 22.94 17.22
N ILE A 123 -4.26 21.84 16.99
CA ILE A 123 -4.38 21.03 15.77
C ILE A 123 -5.05 19.71 16.13
N THR A 124 -6.18 19.46 15.48
CA THR A 124 -6.99 18.26 15.63
C THR A 124 -6.68 17.25 14.54
N ASP A 125 -7.12 16.00 14.71
CA ASP A 125 -7.02 14.99 13.66
C ASP A 125 -7.77 15.42 12.39
N MET A 126 -8.90 16.11 12.52
CA MET A 126 -9.65 16.65 11.39
C MET A 126 -8.83 17.66 10.58
N ASP A 127 -8.06 18.52 11.25
CA ASP A 127 -7.18 19.47 10.57
C ASP A 127 -6.07 18.75 9.79
N MET A 128 -5.50 17.68 10.36
CA MET A 128 -4.48 16.86 9.70
C MET A 128 -5.04 16.08 8.51
N LEU A 129 -6.26 15.56 8.63
CA LEU A 129 -7.00 14.90 7.55
C LEU A 129 -7.26 15.87 6.41
N GLU A 130 -7.91 17.00 6.71
CA GLU A 130 -8.23 18.04 5.72
C GLU A 130 -6.96 18.57 5.07
N LYS A 131 -5.92 18.79 5.86
CA LYS A 131 -4.62 19.20 5.32
C LYS A 131 -4.11 18.15 4.35
N THR A 132 -4.08 16.88 4.71
CA THR A 132 -3.61 15.80 3.83
C THR A 132 -4.41 15.73 2.54
N TYR A 133 -5.74 15.81 2.61
CA TYR A 133 -6.56 15.88 1.41
C TYR A 133 -6.24 17.09 0.54
N SER A 134 -6.00 18.26 1.12
CA SER A 134 -5.65 19.47 0.35
C SER A 134 -4.29 19.39 -0.34
N THR A 135 -3.43 18.45 0.07
CA THR A 135 -2.07 18.32 -0.48
C THR A 135 -1.92 17.39 -1.68
N PHE A 136 -3.01 16.71 -2.09
CA PHE A 136 -2.99 15.89 -3.30
C PHE A 136 -2.74 16.77 -4.54
N HIS A 137 -1.98 16.24 -5.49
CA HIS A 137 -1.74 16.92 -6.76
C HIS A 137 -3.07 17.10 -7.54
N ALA A 138 -3.16 18.12 -8.39
CA ALA A 138 -4.37 18.44 -9.16
C ALA A 138 -4.84 17.28 -10.07
N ASN A 139 -3.91 16.43 -10.52
CA ASN A 139 -4.25 15.24 -11.31
C ASN A 139 -4.91 14.15 -10.46
N ASN A 140 -4.73 14.18 -9.13
CA ASN A 140 -5.18 13.15 -8.20
C ASN A 140 -6.44 13.58 -7.42
N VAL A 141 -7.23 14.51 -7.99
CA VAL A 141 -8.50 14.97 -7.39
C VAL A 141 -9.48 13.82 -7.21
N VAL A 142 -9.51 12.84 -8.12
CA VAL A 142 -10.38 11.66 -7.99
C VAL A 142 -9.99 10.82 -6.77
N LEU A 143 -8.69 10.53 -6.59
CA LEU A 143 -8.19 9.80 -5.42
C LEU A 143 -8.50 10.57 -4.12
N GLN A 144 -8.27 11.89 -4.12
CA GLN A 144 -8.62 12.75 -3.00
C GLN A 144 -10.10 12.60 -2.62
N THR A 145 -11.01 12.66 -3.60
CA THR A 145 -12.45 12.48 -3.35
C THR A 145 -12.79 11.10 -2.80
N GLN A 146 -12.17 10.03 -3.34
CA GLN A 146 -12.38 8.66 -2.85
C GLN A 146 -11.95 8.50 -1.38
N TYR A 147 -10.81 9.06 -0.98
CA TYR A 147 -10.38 9.00 0.41
C TYR A 147 -11.25 9.86 1.34
N ARG A 148 -11.81 10.98 0.85
CA ARG A 148 -12.78 11.79 1.60
C ARG A 148 -14.09 11.05 1.83
N GLU A 149 -14.59 10.34 0.81
CA GLU A 149 -15.84 9.56 0.89
C GLU A 149 -15.75 8.40 1.90
N LYS A 150 -14.55 7.89 2.19
CA LYS A 150 -14.33 6.88 3.24
C LYS A 150 -14.62 7.40 4.65
N GLY A 151 -14.66 8.72 4.88
CA GLY A 151 -15.14 9.31 6.13
C GLY A 151 -14.26 9.02 7.36
N PHE A 152 -12.93 8.98 7.20
CA PHE A 152 -12.01 8.77 8.32
C PHE A 152 -12.20 9.81 9.43
N THR A 153 -12.14 9.36 10.67
CA THR A 153 -12.26 10.25 11.86
C THR A 153 -10.92 10.54 12.51
N LYS A 154 -9.95 9.63 12.33
CA LYS A 154 -8.60 9.76 12.85
C LYS A 154 -7.58 9.82 11.72
N TYR A 155 -6.59 10.68 11.86
CA TYR A 155 -5.49 10.78 10.90
C TYR A 155 -4.71 9.46 10.76
N SER A 156 -4.59 8.69 11.84
CA SER A 156 -3.95 7.36 11.83
C SER A 156 -4.62 6.36 10.88
N GLU A 157 -5.93 6.46 10.68
CA GLU A 157 -6.68 5.56 9.78
C GLU A 157 -6.35 5.90 8.31
N LEU A 158 -6.40 7.19 7.97
CA LEU A 158 -6.04 7.67 6.63
C LEU A 158 -4.61 7.28 6.27
N ILE A 159 -3.64 7.56 7.16
CA ILE A 159 -2.24 7.29 6.84
C ILE A 159 -1.97 5.79 6.66
N SER A 160 -2.64 4.94 7.45
CA SER A 160 -2.55 3.48 7.30
C SER A 160 -3.06 3.03 5.93
N CYS A 161 -4.19 3.59 5.46
CA CYS A 161 -4.71 3.30 4.12
C CYS A 161 -3.77 3.81 3.01
N LEU A 162 -3.14 4.97 3.19
CA LEU A 162 -2.16 5.51 2.23
C LEU A 162 -0.91 4.61 2.16
N PHE A 163 -0.44 4.09 3.29
CA PHE A 163 0.67 3.12 3.31
C PHE A 163 0.34 1.85 2.54
N VAL A 164 -0.84 1.26 2.75
CA VAL A 164 -1.25 0.05 2.02
C VAL A 164 -1.33 0.33 0.51
N ALA A 165 -1.86 1.48 0.12
CA ALA A 165 -1.92 1.89 -1.28
C ALA A 165 -0.53 2.05 -1.91
N GLU A 166 0.40 2.72 -1.20
CA GLU A 166 1.80 2.87 -1.63
C GLU A 166 2.47 1.51 -1.87
N GLN A 167 2.36 0.59 -0.90
CA GLN A 167 2.94 -0.75 -1.02
C GLN A 167 2.31 -1.57 -2.16
N ASN A 168 0.99 -1.50 -2.33
CA ASN A 168 0.31 -2.18 -3.44
C ASN A 168 0.76 -1.63 -4.80
N ASN A 169 0.96 -0.31 -4.91
CA ASN A 169 1.46 0.31 -6.13
C ASN A 169 2.90 -0.11 -6.43
N GLU A 170 3.79 -0.13 -5.44
CA GLU A 170 5.15 -0.64 -5.62
C GLU A 170 5.17 -2.10 -6.11
N LEU A 171 4.29 -2.95 -5.57
CA LEU A 171 4.16 -4.34 -6.00
C LEU A 171 3.63 -4.45 -7.43
N LEU A 172 2.65 -3.62 -7.80
CA LEU A 172 2.14 -3.55 -9.18
C LEU A 172 3.26 -3.17 -10.16
N MET A 173 4.10 -2.20 -9.82
CA MET A 173 5.25 -1.81 -10.64
C MET A 173 6.26 -2.96 -10.80
N LYS A 174 6.64 -3.62 -9.70
CA LYS A 174 7.52 -4.80 -9.73
C LYS A 174 6.92 -5.95 -10.55
N ASN A 175 5.61 -6.14 -10.50
CA ASN A 175 4.91 -7.15 -11.30
C ASN A 175 4.91 -6.80 -12.81
N HIS A 176 4.81 -5.52 -13.16
CA HIS A 176 4.91 -5.08 -14.55
C HIS A 176 6.32 -5.30 -15.11
N GLU A 177 7.33 -4.92 -14.33
CA GLU A 177 8.75 -5.05 -14.69
C GLU A 177 9.24 -6.50 -14.74
N SER A 178 8.64 -7.39 -13.95
CA SER A 178 8.98 -8.83 -13.92
C SER A 178 8.38 -9.64 -15.08
N ARG A 179 7.65 -9.01 -16.02
CA ARG A 179 7.24 -9.69 -17.26
C ARG A 179 8.48 -10.21 -17.99
N PRO A 180 8.59 -11.51 -18.29
CA PRO A 180 9.73 -12.04 -19.03
C PRO A 180 9.80 -11.40 -20.42
N THR A 181 11.00 -10.96 -20.79
CA THR A 181 11.34 -10.45 -22.13
C THR A 181 11.15 -11.58 -23.15
N GLY A 182 9.93 -11.77 -23.64
CA GLY A 182 9.62 -12.89 -24.54
C GLY A 182 8.15 -13.27 -24.71
N SER A 183 7.20 -12.71 -23.94
CA SER A 183 5.79 -12.82 -24.32
C SER A 183 5.55 -11.91 -25.53
N THR A 184 5.64 -12.49 -26.72
CA THR A 184 5.18 -11.87 -27.97
C THR A 184 3.78 -11.28 -27.74
N PRO A 185 3.49 -10.04 -28.21
CA PRO A 185 2.11 -9.58 -28.30
C PRO A 185 1.30 -10.66 -29.00
N LEU A 186 0.13 -11.01 -28.47
CA LEU A 186 -0.81 -11.84 -29.22
C LEU A 186 -1.02 -11.14 -30.58
N PRO A 187 -0.94 -11.85 -31.72
CA PRO A 187 -1.24 -11.22 -32.99
C PRO A 187 -2.67 -10.67 -32.89
N GLU A 188 -2.83 -9.37 -33.12
CA GLU A 188 -4.15 -8.76 -33.33
C GLU A 188 -4.81 -9.49 -34.51
N ALA A 189 -5.62 -10.49 -34.20
CA ALA A 189 -6.41 -11.23 -35.17
C ALA A 189 -7.65 -10.43 -35.56
N ASN A 190 -7.45 -9.19 -36.02
CA ASN A 190 -8.48 -8.34 -36.63
C ASN A 190 -7.90 -7.66 -37.89
N VAL A 191 -7.33 -8.44 -38.80
CA VAL A 191 -7.19 -8.05 -40.21
C VAL A 191 -8.27 -8.79 -40.97
N THR A 192 -9.45 -8.20 -41.04
CA THR A 192 -10.47 -8.60 -42.00
C THR A 192 -10.00 -8.18 -43.39
N SER A 193 -9.48 -9.16 -44.13
CA SER A 193 -9.18 -9.02 -45.56
C SER A 193 -10.49 -9.02 -46.35
N TYR A 194 -11.06 -7.83 -46.58
CA TYR A 194 -12.12 -7.67 -47.56
C TYR A 194 -11.48 -7.59 -48.96
N ASN A 195 -11.42 -8.73 -49.63
CA ASN A 195 -11.20 -8.80 -51.08
C ASN A 195 -12.49 -8.40 -51.81
N GLU A 196 -12.63 -7.11 -52.15
CA GLU A 196 -13.65 -6.68 -53.11
C GLU A 196 -13.08 -6.67 -54.53
N LYS A 197 -13.43 -7.71 -55.28
CA LYS A 197 -13.29 -7.76 -56.74
C LYS A 197 -14.31 -6.80 -57.37
N GLY A 198 -13.92 -5.56 -57.57
CA GLY A 198 -14.65 -4.59 -58.39
C GLY A 198 -14.16 -4.61 -59.84
N HIS A 199 -14.83 -5.38 -60.70
CA HIS A 199 -14.73 -5.21 -62.14
C HIS A 199 -15.52 -3.99 -62.57
N TYR A 200 -14.86 -2.87 -62.88
CA TYR A 200 -15.39 -1.88 -63.82
C TYR A 200 -14.29 -1.45 -64.78
N ARG A 201 -14.58 -1.67 -66.06
CA ARG A 201 -13.81 -1.19 -67.20
C ARG A 201 -14.09 0.30 -67.32
N ASP A 202 -13.04 1.11 -67.40
CA ASP A 202 -13.11 2.37 -68.13
C ASP A 202 -11.82 2.58 -68.92
N HIS A 203 -12.01 2.70 -70.23
CA HIS A 203 -10.99 3.04 -71.19
C HIS A 203 -10.77 4.56 -71.17
N ALA A 204 -9.55 4.99 -70.84
CA ALA A 204 -9.07 6.31 -71.23
C ALA A 204 -7.63 6.19 -71.74
N SER A 205 -7.53 6.19 -73.05
CA SER A 205 -6.31 6.26 -73.85
C SER A 205 -5.60 7.61 -73.66
N SER A 206 -4.33 7.58 -73.27
CA SER A 206 -3.39 8.68 -73.51
C SER A 206 -1.99 8.12 -73.82
N SER A 207 -1.73 8.02 -75.12
CA SER A 207 -0.51 8.51 -75.78
C SER A 207 0.85 8.35 -75.07
N GLY A 208 1.68 7.46 -75.62
CA GLY A 208 2.95 7.92 -76.20
C GLY A 208 4.26 7.36 -75.66
N ARG A 209 5.03 6.75 -76.59
CA ARG A 209 6.51 6.53 -76.59
C ARG A 209 6.99 5.43 -75.62
N GLY A 210 7.44 4.25 -76.05
CA GLY A 210 8.26 3.92 -77.22
C GLY A 210 9.75 4.14 -76.91
N ARG A 211 10.48 3.05 -76.60
CA ARG A 211 11.95 2.78 -76.67
C ARG A 211 12.29 1.73 -75.58
N GLY A 212 12.82 0.54 -75.83
CA GLY A 212 13.31 -0.03 -77.08
C GLY A 212 13.45 -1.56 -77.03
N LEU A 213 13.44 -2.13 -78.24
CA LEU A 213 14.04 -3.39 -78.65
C LEU A 213 15.54 -3.35 -78.26
N GLY A 214 16.25 -4.41 -77.89
CA GLY A 214 16.05 -5.85 -77.98
C GLY A 214 17.44 -6.48 -78.09
N GLN A 215 17.64 -7.71 -77.62
CA GLN A 215 18.73 -8.52 -78.17
C GLN A 215 18.34 -10.00 -78.22
N TRP A 216 18.30 -10.47 -79.45
CA TRP A 216 17.99 -11.82 -79.87
C TRP A 216 19.20 -12.73 -79.74
N ARG A 217 18.94 -14.00 -79.40
CA ARG A 217 19.51 -15.27 -79.91
C ARG A 217 19.00 -16.36 -78.94
N GLY A 218 18.14 -17.32 -79.26
CA GLY A 218 17.85 -17.99 -80.53
C GLY A 218 18.40 -19.43 -80.48
N ARG A 219 17.51 -20.42 -80.74
CA ARG A 219 17.72 -21.88 -80.95
C ARG A 219 17.66 -22.74 -79.67
N GLY A 220 16.83 -23.77 -79.51
CA GLY A 220 15.90 -24.46 -80.41
C GLY A 220 15.99 -25.98 -80.23
N ARG A 221 14.83 -26.66 -80.32
CA ARG A 221 14.62 -28.13 -80.50
C ARG A 221 14.88 -28.99 -79.24
N GLY A 222 14.00 -29.88 -78.75
CA GLY A 222 12.73 -30.43 -79.24
C GLY A 222 12.65 -31.93 -78.93
N ARG A 223 11.43 -32.43 -78.70
CA ARG A 223 10.96 -33.86 -78.74
C ARG A 223 11.43 -34.76 -77.58
N GLY A 224 10.63 -35.66 -77.00
CA GLY A 224 9.28 -36.18 -77.27
C GLY A 224 8.70 -36.79 -75.97
N LEU A 225 7.38 -36.83 -75.81
CA LEU A 225 6.44 -37.88 -76.25
C LEU A 225 6.31 -39.06 -75.26
N GLY A 226 5.05 -39.28 -74.85
CA GLY A 226 4.52 -40.57 -74.38
C GLY A 226 4.55 -40.72 -72.86
N GLY A 227 3.47 -41.06 -72.17
CA GLY A 227 2.24 -41.70 -72.60
C GLY A 227 1.77 -42.58 -71.44
N HIS A 228 0.47 -42.54 -71.15
CA HIS A 228 -0.21 -43.28 -70.09
C HIS A 228 0.12 -44.77 -70.04
N SER A 229 0.11 -45.39 -68.85
CA SER A 229 -0.96 -46.34 -68.46
C SER A 229 -0.73 -47.09 -67.14
N ARG A 230 -1.74 -46.99 -66.27
CA ARG A 230 -2.48 -48.08 -65.58
C ARG A 230 -1.72 -49.13 -64.74
N GLY A 231 -2.06 -49.17 -63.45
CA GLY A 231 -2.96 -50.24 -62.96
C GLY A 231 -2.51 -51.08 -61.75
N ARG A 232 -3.41 -51.14 -60.75
CA ARG A 232 -3.72 -52.18 -59.71
C ARG A 232 -3.92 -51.47 -58.37
N GLY A 233 -5.12 -51.31 -57.80
CA GLY A 233 -6.15 -52.32 -57.46
C GLY A 233 -5.94 -52.73 -55.98
N GLY A 234 -6.91 -52.77 -55.05
CA GLY A 234 -8.34 -52.53 -55.06
C GLY A 234 -8.96 -52.73 -53.66
N TYR A 235 -10.05 -51.98 -53.41
CA TYR A 235 -11.34 -52.32 -52.78
C TYR A 235 -11.56 -52.75 -51.29
N PHE A 236 -12.31 -51.86 -50.57
CA PHE A 236 -13.53 -52.04 -49.72
C PHE A 236 -13.51 -52.96 -48.46
N LYS A 237 -14.22 -52.72 -47.32
CA LYS A 237 -15.58 -52.17 -47.07
C LYS A 237 -15.74 -51.48 -45.68
N LYS A 238 -16.68 -50.53 -45.61
CA LYS A 238 -17.42 -50.04 -44.42
C LYS A 238 -18.50 -51.05 -43.98
N THR A 239 -18.99 -50.93 -42.73
CA THR A 239 -20.41 -50.91 -42.25
C THR A 239 -20.43 -51.26 -40.73
N HIS A 240 -21.31 -50.81 -39.83
CA HIS A 240 -22.44 -49.87 -39.77
C HIS A 240 -22.71 -49.54 -38.27
N SER A 241 -23.54 -48.52 -38.06
CA SER A 241 -24.19 -48.02 -36.83
C SER A 241 -25.08 -49.02 -36.07
N HIS A 242 -25.65 -48.53 -34.93
CA HIS A 242 -26.79 -48.99 -34.09
C HIS A 242 -26.38 -49.64 -32.74
N LEU A 243 -26.89 -49.32 -31.54
CA LEU A 243 -28.14 -48.71 -31.07
C LEU A 243 -28.03 -48.17 -29.62
N LEU A 244 -28.96 -47.25 -29.33
CA LEU A 244 -29.38 -46.66 -28.04
C LEU A 244 -30.09 -47.69 -27.14
N TRP A 245 -29.89 -47.66 -25.81
CA TRP A 245 -30.90 -48.03 -24.80
C TRP A 245 -30.68 -47.27 -23.47
N ASN A 246 -31.71 -46.53 -23.05
CA ASN A 246 -31.86 -45.91 -21.73
C ASN A 246 -32.54 -46.90 -20.77
N ARG A 247 -32.23 -46.82 -19.45
CA ARG A 247 -33.22 -46.97 -18.36
C ARG A 247 -32.72 -46.27 -17.08
N LYS A 248 -33.67 -45.63 -16.40
CA LYS A 248 -33.54 -44.79 -15.21
C LYS A 248 -33.66 -45.57 -13.89
N ASP A 249 -33.35 -44.84 -12.82
CA ASP A 249 -33.80 -44.92 -11.41
C ASP A 249 -33.17 -46.01 -10.52
N ASP A 250 -32.40 -45.63 -9.49
CA ASP A 250 -32.94 -45.40 -8.14
C ASP A 250 -31.88 -44.97 -7.09
N LYS A 251 -32.39 -44.35 -6.02
CA LYS A 251 -31.73 -43.64 -4.89
C LYS A 251 -30.73 -44.46 -4.05
N GLY A 252 -29.77 -43.75 -3.44
CA GLY A 252 -29.06 -44.22 -2.25
C GLY A 252 -28.01 -43.24 -1.72
N GLU A 253 -28.37 -42.40 -0.74
CA GLU A 253 -27.42 -41.84 0.22
C GLU A 253 -26.80 -42.97 1.06
N LYS A 254 -25.46 -42.97 1.23
CA LYS A 254 -24.81 -43.35 2.49
C LYS A 254 -23.34 -42.92 2.53
N ASP A 255 -23.00 -42.42 3.70
CA ASP A 255 -21.73 -41.88 4.21
C ASP A 255 -20.46 -42.73 4.04
N LYS A 256 -19.34 -41.99 3.95
CA LYS A 256 -17.98 -42.23 4.49
C LYS A 256 -17.24 -43.54 4.12
N SER A 257 -16.18 -43.39 3.33
CA SER A 257 -14.89 -44.05 3.62
C SER A 257 -13.69 -43.21 3.16
N GLU A 258 -12.74 -43.05 4.07
CA GLU A 258 -11.44 -42.40 3.87
C GLU A 258 -10.63 -43.13 2.81
N ASN A 259 -10.56 -42.58 1.60
CA ASN A 259 -9.57 -43.04 0.62
C ASN A 259 -8.25 -42.30 0.88
N VAL A 260 -7.32 -43.01 1.49
CA VAL A 260 -5.89 -42.68 1.54
C VAL A 260 -5.41 -42.42 0.11
N THR A 261 -5.43 -41.16 -0.30
CA THR A 261 -4.97 -40.74 -1.62
C THR A 261 -3.47 -41.01 -1.71
N ASN A 262 -3.07 -42.04 -2.47
CA ASN A 262 -1.68 -42.39 -2.73
C ASN A 262 -0.90 -41.15 -3.18
N LYS A 263 0.13 -40.78 -2.41
CA LYS A 263 1.04 -39.69 -2.75
C LYS A 263 1.94 -40.15 -3.90
N CYS A 264 2.16 -39.29 -4.88
CA CYS A 264 3.13 -39.51 -5.93
C CYS A 264 4.54 -39.58 -5.35
N TYR A 265 5.23 -40.72 -5.48
CA TYR A 265 6.62 -40.88 -4.99
C TYR A 265 7.63 -39.98 -5.70
N ARG A 266 7.28 -39.40 -6.86
CA ARG A 266 8.16 -38.50 -7.62
C ARG A 266 8.08 -37.05 -7.16
N CYS A 267 6.89 -36.54 -6.83
CA CYS A 267 6.72 -35.12 -6.50
C CYS A 267 5.99 -34.85 -5.18
N GLY A 268 5.55 -35.88 -4.46
CA GLY A 268 4.83 -35.76 -3.18
C GLY A 268 3.36 -35.33 -3.27
N ALA A 269 2.88 -34.91 -4.45
CA ALA A 269 1.51 -34.48 -4.67
C ALA A 269 0.50 -35.63 -4.58
N LYS A 270 -0.71 -35.34 -4.11
CA LYS A 270 -1.83 -36.29 -4.08
C LYS A 270 -2.61 -36.23 -5.39
N GLY A 271 -3.22 -37.34 -5.79
CA GLY A 271 -4.16 -37.39 -6.93
C GLY A 271 -3.56 -37.90 -8.25
N ASN A 272 -2.27 -38.26 -8.29
CA ASN A 272 -1.68 -38.93 -9.45
C ASN A 272 -0.58 -39.94 -9.07
N TRP A 273 -0.40 -40.94 -9.94
CA TRP A 273 0.64 -41.95 -9.80
C TRP A 273 1.97 -41.47 -10.40
N SER A 274 3.11 -41.92 -9.86
CA SER A 274 4.45 -41.53 -10.32
C SER A 274 4.68 -41.75 -11.82
N ARG A 275 4.03 -42.76 -12.41
CA ARG A 275 4.11 -43.07 -13.85
C ARG A 275 3.46 -42.02 -14.74
N VAL A 276 2.52 -41.23 -14.21
CA VAL A 276 1.78 -40.18 -14.93
C VAL A 276 2.20 -38.77 -14.46
N CYS A 277 3.22 -38.69 -13.60
CA CYS A 277 3.72 -37.44 -13.07
C CYS A 277 4.52 -36.68 -14.14
N ARG A 278 3.97 -35.53 -14.57
CA ARG A 278 4.57 -34.60 -15.53
C ARG A 278 5.39 -33.48 -14.88
N THR A 279 5.58 -33.53 -13.56
CA THR A 279 6.29 -32.45 -12.83
C THR A 279 7.74 -32.36 -13.32
N PRO A 280 8.20 -31.18 -13.76
CA PRO A 280 9.59 -30.93 -14.12
C PRO A 280 10.54 -31.24 -12.96
N LYS A 281 11.70 -31.86 -13.25
CA LYS A 281 12.68 -32.28 -12.22
C LYS A 281 13.12 -31.12 -11.32
N HIS A 282 13.35 -29.94 -11.89
CA HIS A 282 13.82 -28.77 -11.14
C HIS A 282 12.83 -28.31 -10.04
N LEU A 283 11.52 -28.45 -10.25
CA LEU A 283 10.50 -28.10 -9.24
C LEU A 283 10.44 -29.14 -8.12
N VAL A 284 10.67 -30.42 -8.45
CA VAL A 284 10.77 -31.49 -7.46
C VAL A 284 12.00 -31.29 -6.58
N ASP A 285 13.12 -30.90 -7.17
CA ASP A 285 14.37 -30.68 -6.44
C ASP A 285 14.26 -29.49 -5.48
N LEU A 286 13.63 -28.38 -5.89
CA LEU A 286 13.33 -27.23 -5.02
C LEU A 286 12.41 -27.61 -3.85
N TYR A 287 11.38 -28.42 -4.10
CA TYR A 287 10.50 -28.91 -3.05
C TYR A 287 11.22 -29.83 -2.05
N LEU A 288 12.09 -30.72 -2.52
CA LEU A 288 12.89 -31.58 -1.63
C LEU A 288 13.91 -30.76 -0.81
N GLN A 289 14.44 -29.67 -1.36
CA GLN A 289 15.31 -28.74 -0.62
C GLN A 289 14.54 -27.99 0.47
N SER A 290 13.32 -27.51 0.19
CA SER A 290 12.50 -26.81 1.18
C SER A 290 12.04 -27.72 2.33
N VAL A 291 11.71 -28.99 2.05
CA VAL A 291 11.38 -29.99 3.08
C VAL A 291 12.61 -30.32 3.94
N LYS A 292 13.82 -30.35 3.36
CA LYS A 292 15.07 -30.54 4.12
C LYS A 292 15.44 -29.31 4.97
N GLN A 293 15.15 -28.10 4.51
CA GLN A 293 15.32 -26.86 5.29
C GLN A 293 14.34 -26.78 6.46
N LYS A 294 13.08 -27.19 6.28
CA LYS A 294 12.08 -27.24 7.37
C LYS A 294 12.47 -28.18 8.52
N ARG A 295 13.31 -29.19 8.28
CA ARG A 295 13.84 -30.07 9.35
C ARG A 295 15.06 -29.51 10.09
N LYS A 296 15.62 -28.38 9.66
CA LYS A 296 16.82 -27.76 10.24
C LYS A 296 16.56 -26.43 10.95
N ASN A 297 15.32 -25.93 11.00
CA ASN A 297 15.03 -24.68 11.68
C ASN A 297 14.70 -24.92 13.15
N VAL A 298 15.71 -24.67 13.97
CA VAL A 298 15.65 -24.38 15.39
C VAL A 298 14.84 -23.08 15.59
N GLU A 299 13.88 -23.19 16.51
CA GLU A 299 13.17 -22.15 17.29
C GLU A 299 13.30 -20.69 16.85
N THR A 300 12.20 -20.11 16.35
CA THR A 300 11.79 -18.75 16.73
C THR A 300 10.26 -18.70 16.83
N ASN A 301 9.78 -18.37 18.02
CA ASN A 301 8.37 -18.22 18.36
C ASN A 301 7.75 -17.06 17.58
N MET A 302 6.70 -17.32 16.82
CA MET A 302 5.67 -16.32 16.54
C MET A 302 4.31 -16.97 16.78
N VAL A 303 3.65 -16.50 17.83
CA VAL A 303 2.24 -16.75 18.14
C VAL A 303 1.44 -15.84 17.21
N ILE A 304 0.63 -16.43 16.34
CA ILE A 304 -0.45 -15.74 15.63
C ILE A 304 -1.72 -16.23 16.33
N GLU A 305 -2.40 -15.32 17.02
CA GLU A 305 -3.78 -15.55 17.46
C GLU A 305 -4.70 -15.33 16.26
N ASP A 306 -5.49 -16.35 15.96
CA ASP A 306 -6.52 -16.35 14.96
C ASP A 306 -7.69 -15.46 15.40
N GLY A 307 -8.06 -14.50 14.55
CA GLY A 307 -9.23 -13.66 14.72
C GLY A 307 -9.93 -13.49 13.38
N GLU A 308 -10.81 -14.44 13.07
CA GLU A 308 -11.70 -14.41 11.90
C GLU A 308 -12.63 -13.18 11.97
N GLY A 309 -12.75 -12.47 10.85
CA GLY A 309 -13.60 -11.30 10.71
C GLY A 309 -13.83 -11.00 9.23
N ASP A 310 -14.84 -11.69 8.70
CA ASP A 310 -15.46 -11.58 7.39
C ASP A 310 -15.70 -10.12 6.96
N PHE A 311 -15.11 -9.67 5.84
CA PHE A 311 -15.63 -8.51 5.10
C PHE A 311 -15.38 -8.65 3.60
N ASP A 312 -16.48 -8.41 2.91
CA ASP A 312 -16.83 -8.73 1.54
C ASP A 312 -15.94 -8.06 0.48
N SER A 313 -15.72 -8.79 -0.60
CA SER A 313 -14.91 -8.41 -1.74
C SER A 313 -15.75 -7.60 -2.72
N GLY A 314 -15.46 -6.30 -2.85
CA GLY A 314 -16.13 -5.39 -3.77
C GLY A 314 -15.16 -4.72 -4.74
N ASP A 315 -14.99 -5.37 -5.90
CA ASP A 315 -14.62 -4.83 -7.23
C ASP A 315 -13.41 -3.87 -7.33
N ALA A 316 -12.24 -4.46 -7.59
CA ALA A 316 -11.03 -3.75 -7.97
C ALA A 316 -11.10 -3.36 -9.46
N THR A 317 -11.29 -2.07 -9.74
CA THR A 317 -11.05 -1.52 -11.08
C THR A 317 -9.63 -0.94 -11.17
N HIS A 318 -9.03 -1.24 -12.32
CA HIS A 318 -7.64 -1.13 -12.75
C HIS A 318 -7.08 0.31 -12.68
N LEU A 319 -6.01 0.53 -11.90
CA LEU A 319 -5.26 1.80 -11.83
C LEU A 319 -3.96 1.67 -12.65
N GLU A 320 -3.69 2.65 -13.51
CA GLU A 320 -2.51 2.69 -14.38
C GLU A 320 -1.40 3.61 -13.82
N VAL A 321 -0.17 3.27 -14.20
CA VAL A 321 1.11 3.82 -13.72
C VAL A 321 1.26 5.34 -13.89
N ALA A 322 0.49 5.97 -14.78
CA ALA A 322 0.57 7.40 -15.05
C ALA A 322 0.04 8.28 -13.89
N ASP A 323 -0.64 7.69 -12.91
CA ASP A 323 -1.30 8.43 -11.83
C ASP A 323 -0.37 8.83 -10.67
N PHE A 324 0.87 8.31 -10.63
CA PHE A 324 1.76 8.52 -9.48
C PHE A 324 3.10 9.22 -9.80
N PHE A 325 3.57 9.25 -11.04
CA PHE A 325 4.84 9.91 -11.36
C PHE A 325 4.82 10.54 -12.76
N PRO A 326 5.19 11.83 -12.93
CA PRO A 326 5.61 12.31 -14.23
C PRO A 326 6.90 11.57 -14.60
N THR A 327 6.91 10.98 -15.80
CA THR A 327 8.16 10.51 -16.41
C THR A 327 9.05 11.73 -16.74
N PRO A 328 10.38 11.57 -16.71
CA PRO A 328 11.36 12.66 -16.61
C PRO A 328 11.32 13.69 -17.74
#